data_AF-A0A2U3AQH8-F1
#
_entry.id   AF-A0A2U3AQH8-F1
#
_cell.length_a   1.000
_cell.length_b   1.000
_cell.length_c   1.000
_cell.angle_alpha   90.00
_cell.angle_beta   90.00
_cell.angle_gamma   90.00
#
_symmetry.space_group_name_H-M   'P 1'
#
loop_
_entity.id
_entity.type
_entity.pdbx_description
1 polymer ?
#
loop_
_entity_poly.entity_id
_entity_poly.type
_entity_poly.pdbx_seq_one_letter_code
_entity_poly.pdbx_strand_id
1 'polypeptide(L)' 'MNQAKLVMAILALAGILAMFSIGIAIAAGSVLGILGGIVLVIAIFGTGFTLKRKFRDRGLL' A
#
# COMPACT_ATOMS: atom_id res chain seq x y z
N MET A 1 -15.19 -15.43 1.10
CA MET A 1 -13.77 -14.99 1.03
C MET A 1 -13.19 -14.98 2.43
N ASN A 2 -12.05 -15.64 2.69
CA ASN A 2 -11.39 -15.54 4.00
C ASN A 2 -11.09 -14.07 4.31
N GLN A 3 -11.35 -13.65 5.55
CA GLN A 3 -11.12 -12.28 6.03
C GLN A 3 -9.67 -11.82 5.72
N ALA A 4 -8.69 -12.73 5.80
CA ALA A 4 -7.30 -12.47 5.45
C ALA A 4 -7.09 -12.05 3.98
N LYS A 5 -7.80 -12.68 3.02
CA LYS A 5 -7.73 -12.31 1.60
C LYS A 5 -8.37 -10.95 1.34
N LEU A 6 -9.43 -10.61 2.08
CA LEU A 6 -10.11 -9.32 1.99
C LEU A 6 -9.21 -8.19 2.51
N VAL A 7 -8.54 -8.38 3.65
CA VAL A 7 -7.59 -7.40 4.20
C VAL A 7 -6.41 -7.16 3.23
N MET A 8 -5.87 -8.22 2.63
CA MET A 8 -4.83 -8.11 1.60
C MET A 8 -5.31 -7.36 0.35
N ALA A 9 -6.56 -7.57 -0.08
CA ALA A 9 -7.14 -6.86 -1.22
C ALA A 9 -7.33 -5.35 -0.94
N ILE A 10 -7.78 -4.98 0.26
CA ILE A 10 -7.87 -3.57 0.68
C ILE A 10 -6.48 -2.92 0.67
N LEU A 11 -5.46 -3.64 1.16
CA LEU A 11 -4.11 -3.10 1.20
C LEU A 11 -3.50 -2.94 -0.19
N ALA A 12 -3.81 -3.86 -1.12
CA ALA A 12 -3.45 -3.73 -2.53
C ALA A 12 -4.12 -2.51 -3.16
N LEU A 13 -5.41 -2.27 -2.87
CA LEU A 13 -6.13 -1.08 -3.32
C LEU A 13 -5.51 0.20 -2.76
N ALA A 14 -5.13 0.21 -1.48
CA ALA A 14 -4.44 1.32 -0.86
C ALA A 14 -3.08 1.60 -1.53
N GLY A 15 -2.35 0.56 -1.93
CA GLY A 15 -1.09 0.69 -2.66
C GLY A 15 -1.27 1.33 -4.05
N ILE A 16 -2.33 0.94 -4.76
CA ILE A 16 -2.69 1.55 -6.05
C ILE A 16 -3.00 3.04 -5.86
N LEU A 17 -3.81 3.39 -4.87
CA LEU A 17 -4.16 4.80 -4.58
C LEU A 17 -2.93 5.62 -4.19
N ALA A 18 -1.99 5.04 -3.46
CA ALA A 18 -0.73 5.69 -3.11
C ALA A 18 0.14 5.97 -4.36
N MET A 19 0.29 5.01 -5.27
CA MET A 19 1.00 5.27 -6.53
C MET A 19 0.30 6.32 -7.39
N PHE A 20 -1.04 6.34 -7.39
CA PHE A 20 -1.82 7.35 -8.11
C PHE A 20 -1.60 8.76 -7.54
N SER A 21 -1.52 8.88 -6.21
CA SER A 21 -1.27 10.15 -5.52
C SER A 21 0.08 10.78 -5.88
N ILE A 22 1.11 9.94 -6.13
CA ILE A 22 2.42 10.41 -6.63
C ILE A 22 2.26 11.01 -8.03
N GLY A 23 1.50 10.35 -8.92
CA GLY A 23 1.24 10.88 -10.26
C GLY A 23 0.56 12.25 -10.25
N ILE A 24 -0.42 12.43 -9.37
CA ILE A 24 -1.10 13.73 -9.16
C ILE A 24 -0.11 14.77 -8.62
N ALA A 25 0.72 14.41 -7.64
CA ALA A 25 1.72 15.32 -7.08
C ALA A 25 2.77 15.76 -8.11
N ILE A 26 3.17 14.87 -9.01
CA ILE A 26 4.05 15.20 -10.14
C ILE A 26 3.36 16.18 -11.08
N ALA A 27 2.11 15.91 -11.47
CA ALA A 27 1.34 16.81 -12.33
C ALA A 27 1.14 18.21 -11.71
N ALA A 28 1.00 18.28 -10.38
CA ALA A 28 0.93 19.53 -9.63
C ALA A 28 2.28 20.23 -9.39
N GLY A 29 3.41 19.61 -9.78
CA GLY A 29 4.76 20.15 -9.55
C GLY A 29 5.17 20.24 -8.08
N SER A 30 4.49 19.53 -7.17
CA SER A 30 4.71 19.65 -5.73
C SER A 30 5.72 18.63 -5.23
N VAL A 31 6.94 19.10 -4.96
CA VAL A 31 8.04 18.28 -4.42
C VAL A 31 7.67 17.63 -3.08
N LEU A 32 6.94 18.35 -2.22
CA LEU A 32 6.45 17.81 -0.94
C LEU A 32 5.41 16.70 -1.15
N GLY A 33 4.54 16.84 -2.14
CA GLY A 33 3.56 15.80 -2.48
C GLY A 33 4.24 14.53 -3.00
N ILE A 34 5.31 14.67 -3.79
CA ILE A 34 6.09 13.53 -4.31
C ILE A 34 6.79 12.80 -3.16
N LEU A 35 7.51 13.53 -2.30
CA LEU A 35 8.18 12.95 -1.13
C LEU A 35 7.19 12.27 -0.17
N GLY A 36 6.06 12.94 0.11
CA GLY A 36 4.99 12.37 0.93
C GLY A 36 4.42 11.08 0.33
N GLY A 37 4.18 11.06 -0.99
CA GLY A 37 3.70 9.88 -1.69
C GLY A 37 4.70 8.72 -1.67
N ILE A 38 6.00 8.97 -1.83
CA ILE A 38 7.05 7.94 -1.73
C ILE A 38 7.05 7.30 -0.33
N VAL A 39 7.00 8.12 0.73
CA VAL A 39 6.93 7.62 2.12
C VAL A 39 5.66 6.79 2.33
N LEU A 40 4.53 7.23 1.77
CA LEU A 40 3.25 6.54 1.89
C LEU A 40 3.25 5.19 1.17
N VAL A 41 3.87 5.10 -0.01
CA VAL A 41 4.10 3.84 -0.72
C VAL A 41 4.95 2.89 0.13
N ILE A 42 6.06 3.37 0.70
CA ILE A 42 6.94 2.54 1.56
C ILE A 42 6.15 2.01 2.76
N ALA A 43 5.32 2.84 3.41
CA ALA A 43 4.50 2.42 4.54
C ALA A 43 3.46 1.36 4.16
N ILE A 44 2.77 1.51 3.04
CA ILE A 44 1.75 0.54 2.59
C ILE A 44 2.38 -0.78 2.17
N PHE A 45 3.46 -0.75 1.39
CA PHE A 45 4.12 -1.99 0.99
C PHE A 45 4.79 -2.68 2.19
N GLY A 46 5.45 -1.93 3.07
CA GLY A 46 6.06 -2.48 4.29
C GLY A 46 5.04 -3.16 5.20
N THR A 47 3.89 -2.52 5.43
CA THR A 47 2.79 -3.13 6.19
C THR A 47 2.21 -4.34 5.45
N GLY A 48 2.09 -4.29 4.13
CA GLY A 48 1.58 -5.39 3.31
C GLY A 48 2.44 -6.63 3.31
N PHE A 49 3.75 -6.49 3.18
CA PHE A 49 4.66 -7.62 3.27
C PHE A 49 4.64 -8.24 4.67
N THR A 50 4.58 -7.41 5.71
CA THR A 50 4.50 -7.87 7.10
C THR A 50 3.20 -8.64 7.37
N LEU A 51 2.07 -8.12 6.89
CA LEU A 51 0.75 -8.74 7.09
C LEU A 51 0.62 -10.02 6.26
N LYS A 52 1.11 -10.03 5.02
CA LYS A 52 1.20 -11.22 4.17
C LYS A 52 1.99 -12.33 4.84
N ARG A 53 3.13 -12.00 5.47
CA ARG A 53 3.92 -12.97 6.24
C ARG A 53 3.11 -13.54 7.41
N LYS A 54 2.48 -12.69 8.23
CA LYS A 54 1.66 -13.12 9.38
C LYS A 54 0.48 -14.02 8.96
N PHE A 55 -0.17 -13.71 7.84
CA PHE A 55 -1.29 -14.53 7.35
C PHE A 55 -0.83 -15.88 6.80
N ARG A 56 0.33 -15.94 6.13
CA ARG A 56 0.94 -17.20 5.70
C ARG A 56 1.34 -18.07 6.90
N ASP A 57 1.97 -17.49 7.92
CA ASP A 57 2.41 -18.23 9.12
C ASP A 57 1.23 -18.79 9.92
N ARG A 58 0.03 -18.23 9.74
CA ARG A 58 -1.23 -18.71 10.34
C ARG A 58 -2.05 -19.65 9.44
N GLY A 59 -1.53 -20.03 8.26
CA GLY A 59 -2.26 -20.87 7.29
C GLY A 59 -3.51 -20.21 6.69
N LEU A 60 -3.64 -18.89 6.81
CA LEU A 60 -4.77 -18.11 6.29
C LEU A 60 -4.58 -17.68 4.83
N LEU A 61 -3.36 -17.86 4.30
CA LEU A 61 -2.92 -17.62 2.92
C LEU A 61 -2.10 -18.77 2.38
#